data_AF-A0A7J8N2G6-F1
#
_entry.id   AF-A0A7J8N2G6-F1
#
_cell.length_a   1.000
_cell.length_b   1.000
_cell.length_c   1.000
_cell.angle_alpha   90.00
_cell.angle_beta   90.00
_cell.angle_gamma   90.00
#
_symmetry.space_group_name_H-M   'P 1'
#
loop_
_entity.id
_entity.type
_entity.pdbx_description
1 polymer ?
#
loop_
_entity_poly.entity_id
_entity_poly.type
_entity_poly.pdbx_seq_one_letter_code
_entity_poly.pdbx_strand_id
1 'polypeptide(L)' 'MPEVIPVCYCGNAAKLNTSWSNNNPGRRFFGCKKFGSGFQKQCLFFSWFDPPLMPCSRIVLLGLLRK' A
#
# COMPACT_ATOMS: atom_id res chain seq x y z
N MET A 1 -8.35 -4.27 9.37
CA MET A 1 -8.39 -2.96 8.70
C MET A 1 -6.97 -2.41 8.63
N PRO A 2 -6.66 -1.43 7.77
CA PRO A 2 -5.38 -0.72 7.89
C PRO A 2 -5.31 -0.01 9.24
N GLU A 3 -4.25 -0.25 10.01
CA GLU A 3 -3.99 0.39 11.30
C GLU A 3 -3.64 1.89 11.12
N VAL A 4 -3.06 2.24 9.96
CA VAL A 4 -2.71 3.62 9.58
C VAL A 4 -3.08 3.86 8.12
N ILE A 5 -3.73 4.98 7.84
CA ILE A 5 -4.05 5.45 6.48
C ILE A 5 -3.08 6.57 6.11
N PRO A 6 -2.19 6.39 5.13
CA PRO A 6 -1.26 7.43 4.70
C PRO A 6 -1.96 8.65 4.11
N VAL A 7 -1.30 9.81 4.19
CA VAL A 7 -1.74 11.04 3.51
C VAL A 7 -0.99 11.18 2.19
N CYS A 8 -1.70 11.42 1.09
CA CYS A 8 -1.10 11.64 -0.22
C CYS A 8 -0.50 13.05 -0.36
N TYR A 9 0.25 13.30 -1.44
CA TYR A 9 0.85 14.61 -1.73
C TYR A 9 -0.15 15.76 -1.90
N CYS A 10 -1.45 15.46 -2.05
CA CYS A 10 -2.50 16.48 -2.04
C CYS A 10 -3.03 16.80 -0.63
N GLY A 11 -2.44 16.26 0.43
CA GLY A 11 -2.90 16.47 1.81
C GLY A 11 -4.16 15.68 2.19
N ASN A 12 -4.63 14.76 1.33
CA ASN A 12 -5.83 13.94 1.58
C ASN A 12 -5.46 12.52 1.99
N ALA A 13 -6.33 11.85 2.76
CA ALA A 13 -6.20 10.43 3.06
C ALA A 13 -6.12 9.61 1.76
N ALA A 14 -5.15 8.71 1.69
CA ALA A 14 -4.97 7.82 0.56
C ALA A 14 -6.02 6.70 0.58
N LYS A 15 -6.44 6.28 -0.60
CA LYS A 15 -7.39 5.18 -0.79
C LYS A 15 -6.64 3.87 -0.91
N LEU A 16 -7.14 2.83 -0.25
CA LEU A 16 -6.67 1.47 -0.43
C LEU A 16 -7.24 0.87 -1.72
N ASN A 17 -6.36 0.47 -2.63
CA ASN A 17 -6.67 -0.12 -3.93
C ASN A 17 -6.04 -1.50 -4.07
N THR A 18 -6.45 -2.24 -5.10
CA THR A 18 -5.90 -3.55 -5.47
C THR A 18 -5.25 -3.43 -6.84
N SER A 19 -4.02 -3.94 -6.98
CA SER A 19 -3.33 -4.02 -8.26
C SER A 19 -3.90 -5.14 -9.11
N TRP A 20 -4.20 -4.80 -10.35
CA TRP A 20 -4.64 -5.72 -11.40
C TRP A 20 -3.55 -5.94 -12.46
N SER A 21 -2.32 -5.50 -12.19
CA SER A 21 -1.19 -5.72 -13.09
C SER A 21 -0.76 -7.19 -13.07
N ASN A 22 -0.29 -7.69 -14.22
CA ASN A 22 0.21 -9.07 -14.34
C ASN A 22 1.39 -9.36 -13.41
N ASN A 23 2.22 -8.36 -13.11
CA ASN A 23 3.38 -8.52 -12.22
C ASN A 23 3.00 -8.53 -10.73
N ASN A 24 1.87 -7.94 -10.34
CA ASN A 24 1.45 -7.83 -8.94
C ASN A 24 -0.07 -8.05 -8.79
N PRO A 25 -0.62 -9.19 -9.25
CA PRO A 25 -2.06 -9.41 -9.20
C PRO A 25 -2.52 -9.53 -7.75
N GLY A 26 -3.60 -8.84 -7.39
CA GLY A 26 -4.20 -8.92 -6.06
C GLY A 26 -3.46 -8.18 -4.94
N ARG A 27 -2.23 -7.69 -5.18
CA ARG A 27 -1.48 -6.93 -4.16
C ARG A 27 -2.14 -5.58 -3.91
N ARG A 28 -2.31 -5.20 -2.64
CA ARG A 28 -2.98 -3.96 -2.26
C ARG A 28 -1.99 -2.81 -2.08
N PHE A 29 -2.42 -1.59 -2.38
CA PHE A 29 -1.60 -0.38 -2.25
C PHE A 29 -2.46 0.83 -1.90
N PHE A 30 -1.89 1.82 -1.25
CA PHE A 30 -2.48 3.13 -1.04
C PHE A 30 -2.15 4.06 -2.21
N GLY A 31 -3.18 4.72 -2.76
CA GLY A 31 -3.05 5.71 -3.82
C GLY A 31 -3.94 6.92 -3.59
N CYS A 32 -3.56 8.07 -4.16
CA CYS A 32 -4.45 9.23 -4.17
C CYS A 32 -5.72 8.94 -4.98
N LYS A 33 -6.83 9.64 -4.68
CA LYS A 33 -8.04 9.61 -5.54
C LYS A 33 -7.78 10.08 -6.98
N LYS A 34 -6.71 10.86 -7.19
CA LYS A 34 -6.25 11.35 -8.50
C LYS A 34 -5.16 10.45 -9.12
N PHE A 35 -4.92 9.27 -8.56
CA PHE A 35 -3.92 8.33 -9.06
C PHE A 35 -4.46 7.58 -10.27
N GLY A 36 -3.71 7.58 -11.39
CA GLY A 36 -4.10 6.88 -12.63
C GLY A 36 -5.37 7.42 -13.30
N SER A 37 -5.87 8.56 -12.84
CA SER A 37 -7.09 9.17 -13.31
C SER A 37 -6.77 10.19 -14.41
N GLY A 38 -7.63 10.34 -15.43
CA GLY A 38 -7.44 11.29 -16.55
C GLY A 38 -7.49 12.78 -16.17
N PHE A 39 -7.32 13.14 -14.89
CA PHE A 39 -7.23 14.52 -14.44
C PHE A 39 -5.94 15.15 -14.97
N GLN A 40 -6.00 16.43 -15.34
CA GLN A 40 -4.83 17.19 -15.85
C GLN A 40 -3.63 17.20 -14.89
N LYS A 41 -3.87 17.19 -13.57
CA LYS A 41 -2.81 17.03 -12.55
C LYS A 41 -3.06 15.76 -11.74
N GLN A 42 -2.38 14.70 -12.12
CA GLN A 42 -2.38 13.43 -11.40
C GLN A 42 -1.51 13.54 -10.15
N CYS A 43 -1.95 12.87 -9.08
CA CYS A 43 -1.14 12.71 -7.87
C CYS A 43 -0.60 11.28 -7.87
N LEU A 44 0.71 11.15 -8.06
CA LEU A 44 1.40 9.86 -8.17
C LEU A 44 1.79 9.26 -6.80
N PHE A 45 1.13 9.68 -5.72
CA PHE A 45 1.34 9.06 -4.42
C PHE A 45 1.00 7.57 -4.49
N PHE A 46 1.95 6.74 -4.07
CA PHE A 46 1.86 5.29 -4.08
C PHE A 46 2.62 4.73 -2.87
N SER A 47 2.00 3.79 -2.14
CA SER A 47 2.66 3.05 -1.07
C SER A 47 2.04 1.66 -0.95
N TRP A 48 2.86 0.61 -0.78
CA TRP A 48 2.33 -0.74 -0.63
C TRP A 48 1.54 -0.87 0.69
N PHE A 49 0.45 -1.64 0.65
CA PHE A 49 -0.26 -2.01 1.87
C PHE A 49 0.35 -3.28 2.44
N ASP A 50 1.04 -3.15 3.56
CA ASP A 50 1.52 -4.27 4.35
C ASP A 50 0.56 -4.52 5.52
N PRO A 51 -0.14 -5.66 5.54
CA PRO A 51 -0.99 -5.99 6.68
C PRO A 51 -0.13 -6.23 7.93
N PRO A 52 -0.69 -6.00 9.13
CA PRO A 52 0.01 -6.36 10.36
C PRO A 52 0.40 -7.84 10.31
N LEU A 53 1.68 -8.11 10.59
CA LEU A 53 2.17 -9.48 10.67
C LEU A 53 1.43 -10.19 11.80
N MET A 54 0.89 -11.37 11.52
CA MET A 54 0.42 -12.25 12.58
C MET A 54 1.59 -12.58 13.53
N PRO A 55 1.34 -12.78 14.84
CA PRO A 55 2.40 -13.09 15.81
C PRO A 55 3.32 -14.24 15.36
N CYS A 56 2.75 -15.28 14.78
CA CYS A 56 3.50 -16.44 14.28
C CYS A 56 4.41 -16.09 13.09
N SER A 57 3.91 -15.33 12.11
CA SER A 57 4.72 -14.95 10.94
C SER A 57 5.84 -13.98 11.31
N ARG A 58 5.63 -13.14 12.33
CA ARG A 58 6.67 -12.26 12.89
C ARG A 58 7.85 -13.05 13.47
N ILE A 59 7.60 -14.13 14.21
CA ILE A 59 8.66 -14.97 14.81
C ILE A 59 9.52 -15.60 13.70
N VAL A 60 8.87 -16.17 12.67
CA VAL A 60 9.60 -16.78 11.54
C VAL A 60 10.42 -15.73 10.79
N LEU A 61 9.83 -14.58 10.45
CA LEU A 61 10.54 -13.53 9.73
C LEU A 61 11.74 -12.98 10.53
N LEU A 62 11.56 -12.74 11.83
CA LEU A 62 12.64 -12.31 12.72
C LEU A 62 13.72 -13.38 12.93
N GLY A 63 13.38 -14.66 12.79
CA GLY A 63 14.36 -15.75 12.77
C GLY A 63 15.18 -15.75 11.49
N LEU A 64 14.53 -15.52 10.35
CA LEU A 64 15.18 -15.46 9.03
C LEU A 64 16.06 -14.21 8.83
N LEU A 65 15.70 -13.10 9.47
CA LEU A 65 16.45 -11.84 9.40
C LEU A 65 17.69 -11.82 10.31
N ARG A 66 17.79 -12.76 11.27
CA ARG A 66 19.02 -12.93 12.07
C ARG A 66 20.03 -13.70 11.24
N LYS A 67 21.01 -12.99 10.69
CA LYS A 67 22.29 -13.57 10.25
C LYS A 67 23.22 -13.72 11.44
#